data_AF-A0A2V8FR10-F1
#
_entry.id   AF-A0A2V8FR10-F1
#
_cell.length_a   1.000
_cell.length_b   1.000
_cell.length_c   1.000
_cell.angle_alpha   90.00
_cell.angle_beta   90.00
_cell.angle_gamma   90.00
#
_symmetry.space_group_name_H-M   'P 1'
#
loop_
_entity.id
_entity.type
_entity.pdbx_description
1 polymer ?
#
loop_
_entity_poly.entity_id
_entity_poly.type
_entity_poly.pdbx_seq_one_letter_code
_entity_poly.pdbx_strand_id
1 'polypeptide(L)'
;ALHGAAYMGGTPIVQFLLDHGASLNPQDAQGQTPYRIAEGHLNVASQGVTSWPKTAALLKESGADTTLGVDGRTMLRQYGRQRP
;
A
#
# COMPACT_ATOMS: atom_id res chain seq x y z
N ALA A 1 3.63 -8.99 -6.06
CA ALA A 1 5.00 -8.84 -5.54
C ALA A 1 5.18 -7.52 -4.80
N LEU A 2 5.08 -6.36 -5.47
CA LEU A 2 5.31 -5.05 -4.85
C LEU A 2 4.33 -4.71 -3.70
N HIS A 3 3.06 -5.13 -3.80
CA HIS A 3 2.08 -5.02 -2.71
C HIS A 3 2.54 -5.72 -1.43
N GLY A 4 3.11 -6.92 -1.53
CA GLY A 4 3.59 -7.67 -0.36
C GLY A 4 4.78 -6.99 0.31
N ALA A 5 5.72 -6.45 -0.48
CA ALA A 5 6.84 -5.69 0.03
C ALA A 5 6.38 -4.40 0.74
N ALA A 6 5.40 -3.69 0.17
CA ALA A 6 4.77 -2.52 0.78
C ALA A 6 3.99 -2.86 2.07
N TYR A 7 3.26 -3.98 2.09
CA TYR A 7 2.51 -4.46 3.26
C TYR A 7 3.44 -4.74 4.45
N MET A 8 4.59 -5.36 4.18
CA MET A 8 5.61 -5.68 5.19
C MET A 8 6.48 -4.47 5.60
N GLY A 9 6.36 -3.32 4.93
CA GLY A 9 7.26 -2.17 5.14
C GLY A 9 8.69 -2.44 4.68
N GLY A 10 8.88 -3.43 3.79
CA GLY A 10 10.16 -3.91 3.31
C GLY A 10 10.82 -2.95 2.33
N THR A 11 11.24 -1.78 2.80
CA THR A 11 11.85 -0.71 1.97
C THR A 11 12.99 -1.21 1.06
N PRO A 12 13.94 -2.04 1.52
CA PRO A 12 14.99 -2.57 0.64
C PRO A 12 14.45 -3.50 -0.46
N ILE A 13 13.39 -4.26 -0.16
CA ILE A 13 12.74 -5.16 -1.13
C ILE A 13 11.97 -4.33 -2.17
N VAL A 14 11.29 -3.25 -1.72
CA VAL A 14 10.64 -2.31 -2.63
C VAL A 14 11.66 -1.71 -3.58
N GLN A 15 12.78 -1.18 -3.07
CA GLN A 15 13.86 -0.64 -3.91
C GLN A 15 14.34 -1.68 -4.92
N PHE A 16 14.68 -2.88 -4.46
CA PHE A 16 15.16 -3.95 -5.32
C PHE A 16 14.17 -4.29 -6.45
N LEU A 17 12.87 -4.37 -6.14
CA LEU A 17 11.84 -4.63 -7.15
C LEU A 17 11.71 -3.48 -8.15
N LEU A 18 11.80 -2.23 -7.70
CA LEU A 18 11.77 -1.05 -8.57
C LEU A 18 12.97 -1.02 -9.52
N ASP A 19 14.16 -1.34 -9.02
CA ASP A 19 15.38 -1.42 -9.84
C ASP A 19 15.27 -2.48 -10.96
N HIS A 20 14.42 -3.49 -10.77
CA HIS A 20 14.13 -4.53 -11.77
C HIS A 20 12.92 -4.20 -12.66
N GLY A 21 12.43 -2.96 -12.65
CA GLY A 21 11.34 -2.51 -13.51
C GLY A 21 9.95 -2.95 -13.04
N ALA A 22 9.78 -3.23 -11.74
CA ALA A 22 8.45 -3.50 -11.21
C ALA A 22 7.50 -2.31 -11.43
N SER A 23 6.26 -2.60 -11.80
CA SER A 23 5.24 -1.57 -11.93
C SER A 23 4.98 -0.88 -10.59
N LEU A 24 4.99 0.46 -10.58
CA LEU A 24 4.77 1.29 -9.39
C LEU A 24 3.32 1.33 -8.92
N ASN A 25 2.37 1.25 -9.88
CA ASN A 25 0.95 1.48 -9.64
C ASN A 25 0.02 0.26 -9.89
N PRO A 26 0.44 -1.00 -9.67
CA PRO A 26 -0.49 -2.12 -9.85
C PRO A 26 -1.60 -2.02 -8.81
N GLN A 27 -2.84 -2.25 -9.21
CA GLN A 27 -3.96 -2.34 -8.28
C GLN A 27 -4.18 -3.80 -7.90
N ASP A 28 -4.39 -4.07 -6.61
CA ASP A 28 -4.84 -5.38 -6.15
C ASP A 28 -6.36 -5.54 -6.32
N ALA A 29 -6.90 -6.67 -5.87
CA ALA A 29 -8.33 -6.97 -5.95
C ALA A 29 -9.21 -6.02 -5.10
N GLN A 30 -8.61 -5.25 -4.20
CA GLN A 30 -9.29 -4.23 -3.39
C GLN A 30 -9.07 -2.82 -3.98
N GLY A 31 -8.39 -2.71 -5.13
CA GLY A 31 -8.05 -1.45 -5.76
C GLY A 31 -6.94 -0.69 -5.03
N GLN A 32 -6.17 -1.32 -4.14
CA GLN A 32 -5.02 -0.66 -3.51
C GLN A 32 -3.78 -0.72 -4.40
N THR A 33 -3.04 0.38 -4.43
CA THR A 33 -1.68 0.41 -4.97
C THR A 33 -0.66 0.11 -3.87
N PRO A 34 0.57 -0.27 -4.21
CA PRO A 34 1.65 -0.42 -3.24
C PRO A 34 1.88 0.85 -2.42
N TYR A 35 1.72 2.03 -3.05
CA TYR A 35 1.78 3.31 -2.35
C TYR A 35 0.70 3.41 -1.26
N ARG A 36 -0.57 3.12 -1.60
CA ARG A 36 -1.68 3.16 -0.62
C ARG A 36 -1.48 2.18 0.52
N ILE A 37 -0.95 0.99 0.23
CA ILE A 37 -0.63 0.01 1.27
C ILE A 37 0.43 0.56 2.23
N ALA A 38 1.52 1.13 1.69
CA ALA A 38 2.56 1.72 2.51
C ALA A 38 2.10 2.98 3.25
N GLU A 39 1.21 3.78 2.67
CA GLU A 39 0.63 4.98 3.29
C GLU A 39 -0.28 4.61 4.47
N GLY A 40 -1.05 3.54 4.33
CA GLY A 40 -1.91 3.05 5.39
C GLY A 40 -2.79 1.91 4.89
N HIS A 41 -2.62 0.71 5.46
CA HIS A 41 -3.45 -0.44 5.17
C HIS A 41 -4.06 -1.02 6.44
N LEU A 42 -5.14 -1.78 6.25
CA LEU A 42 -5.74 -2.56 7.30
C LEU A 42 -4.87 -3.76 7.64
N ASN A 43 -4.41 -3.79 8.88
CA ASN A 43 -3.71 -4.94 9.41
C ASN A 43 -4.69 -5.78 10.23
N VAL A 44 -5.05 -6.93 9.67
CA VAL A 44 -5.99 -7.88 10.30
C VAL A 44 -5.45 -8.45 11.61
N ALA A 45 -4.12 -8.50 11.80
CA ALA A 45 -3.53 -9.01 13.03
C ALA A 45 -3.64 -8.00 14.18
N SER A 46 -3.49 -6.70 13.90
CA SER A 46 -3.56 -5.64 14.90
C SER A 46 -4.93 -4.96 15.00
N GLN A 47 -5.89 -5.34 14.15
CA GLN A 47 -7.23 -4.74 14.07
C GLN A 47 -7.17 -3.21 13.91
N GLY A 48 -6.16 -2.71 13.19
CA GLY A 48 -5.88 -1.28 13.06
C GLY A 48 -5.28 -0.89 11.71
N VAL A 49 -4.96 0.39 11.55
CA VAL A 49 -4.25 0.90 10.37
C VAL A 49 -2.75 0.88 10.64
N THR A 50 -2.00 0.13 9.84
CA THR A 50 -0.53 0.17 9.84
C THR A 50 -0.05 1.00 8.65
N SER A 51 0.97 1.83 8.89
CA SER A 51 1.59 2.67 7.86
C SER A 51 3.11 2.58 7.94
N TRP A 52 3.74 2.71 6.77
CA TRP A 52 5.19 2.65 6.57
C TRP A 52 5.65 3.93 5.85
N PRO A 53 5.85 5.04 6.57
CA PRO A 53 6.14 6.34 5.96
C PRO A 53 7.39 6.33 5.07
N LYS A 54 8.44 5.61 5.46
CA LYS A 54 9.67 5.48 4.66
C LYS A 54 9.42 4.78 3.32
N THR A 55 8.63 3.70 3.34
CA THR A 55 8.29 2.96 2.13
C THR A 55 7.35 3.75 1.22
N ALA A 56 6.38 4.46 1.81
CA ALA A 56 5.48 5.35 1.07
C ALA A 56 6.24 6.53 0.43
N ALA A 57 7.18 7.12 1.16
CA ALA A 57 8.06 8.16 0.64
C ALA A 57 8.90 7.64 -0.54
N LEU A 58 9.51 6.46 -0.40
CA LEU A 58 10.29 5.86 -1.49
C LEU A 58 9.45 5.65 -2.75
N LEU A 59 8.25 5.08 -2.62
CA LEU A 59 7.35 4.88 -3.75
C LEU A 59 6.95 6.20 -4.40
N LYS A 60 6.65 7.23 -3.60
CA LYS A 60 6.34 8.58 -4.07
C LYS A 60 7.52 9.21 -4.82
N GLU A 61 8.72 9.14 -4.25
CA GLU A 61 9.96 9.64 -4.87
C GLU A 61 10.28 8.90 -6.17
N SER A 62 9.93 7.62 -6.24
CA SER A 62 10.08 6.79 -7.45
C SER A 62 9.02 7.09 -8.52
N GLY A 63 8.09 8.03 -8.29
CA GLY A 63 7.06 8.42 -9.25
C GLY A 63 5.77 7.60 -9.17
N ALA A 64 5.50 6.91 -8.06
CA ALA A 64 4.20 6.29 -7.84
C ALA A 64 3.10 7.36 -7.82
N ASP A 65 1.97 7.03 -8.44
CA ASP A 65 0.83 7.93 -8.48
C ASP A 65 0.10 7.88 -7.13
N THR A 66 0.22 8.97 -6.37
CA THR A 66 -0.37 9.07 -5.03
C THR A 66 -1.88 9.32 -5.06
N THR A 67 -2.46 9.55 -6.23
CA THR A 67 -3.91 9.72 -6.39
C THR A 67 -4.60 8.37 -6.63
N LEU A 68 -3.87 7.37 -7.13
CA LEU A 68 -4.43 6.06 -7.44
C LEU A 68 -4.65 5.17 -6.22
N GLY A 69 -5.73 4.41 -6.29
CA GLY A 69 -6.11 3.36 -5.35
C GLY A 69 -6.77 3.83 -4.06
N VAL A 70 -7.28 2.87 -3.29
CA VAL A 70 -8.06 3.11 -2.07
C VAL A 70 -7.16 3.11 -0.84
N ASP A 71 -7.23 4.17 -0.04
CA ASP A 71 -6.50 4.26 1.25
C ASP A 71 -7.13 3.37 2.34
N GLY A 72 -6.33 2.92 3.30
CA GLY A 72 -6.77 2.03 4.38
C GLY A 72 -7.86 2.62 5.30
N ARG A 73 -7.97 3.94 5.44
CA ARG A 73 -9.03 4.59 6.23
C ARG A 73 -10.35 4.57 5.48
N THR A 74 -10.31 4.74 4.17
CA THR A 74 -11.47 4.63 3.28
C THR A 74 -11.95 3.18 3.23
N MET A 75 -11.04 2.21 3.18
CA MET A 75 -11.35 0.79 3.36
C MET A 75 -12.06 0.51 4.69
N LEU A 76 -11.55 1.01 5.82
CA LEU A 76 -12.21 0.85 7.12
C LEU A 76 -13.66 1.33 7.10
N ARG A 77 -13.91 2.50 6.50
CA ARG A 77 -15.26 3.06 6.38
C ARG A 77 -16.14 2.19 5.48
N GLN A 78 -15.60 1.66 4.40
CA GLN A 78 -16.33 0.80 3.47
C GLN A 78 -16.67 -0.57 4.08
N TYR A 79 -15.71 -1.21 4.76
CA TYR A 79 -15.91 -2.47 5.47
C TYR A 79 -16.84 -2.34 6.68
N GLY A 80 -16.75 -1.24 7.43
CA GLY A 80 -17.64 -0.97 8.56
C GLY A 80 -19.10 -0.80 8.13
N ARG A 81 -19.34 -0.34 6.89
CA ARG A 81 -20.68 -0.15 6.33
C ARG A 81 -21.30 -1.43 5.76
N GLN A 82 -20.49 -2.46 5.51
CA GLN A 82 -20.92 -3.76 4.98
C GLN A 82 -21.19 -4.82 6.06
N ARG A 83 -21.08 -4.48 7.35
CA ARG A 83 -21.48 -5.39 8.42
C ARG A 83 -23.01 -5.30 8.60
N PRO A 84 -23.76 -6.40 8.38
CA PRO A 84 -25.20 -6.45 8.68
C PRO A 84 -25.49 -6.32 10.18
#